data_AF-A0A955KBL4-F1
#
_entry.id   AF-A0A955KBL4-F1
#
_cell.length_a   1.000
_cell.length_b   1.000
_cell.length_c   1.000
_cell.angle_alpha   90.00
_cell.angle_beta   90.00
_cell.angle_gamma   90.00
#
_symmetry.space_group_name_H-M   'P 1'
#
loop_
_entity.id
_entity.type
_entity.pdbx_description
1 polymer ?
#
loop_
_entity_poly.entity_id
_entity_poly.type
_entity_poly.pdbx_seq_one_letter_code
_entity_poly.pdbx_strand_id
1 'polypeptide(L)'
;MVTFLGLVSIVQTLSIALGVGSSTLAVINFLVAIKDGKIDDTERRMMGVVYVVLRVAMVIILITTILLISAEYSSAGFAGLSAFSLGQLLTLFVLFTNAMLMTAHLMSTTFGPGLQAGSWYTLGILLALNTIGWTNFLFTTFILSYVTWLILAIGIVNLLMFYAKEKAKRGQVETDS
;
A
#
# COMPACT_ATOMS: atom_id res chain seq x y z
N MET A 1 14.95 -19.17 -19.19
CA MET A 1 14.47 -17.77 -19.09
C MET A 1 13.02 -17.69 -18.63
N VAL A 2 12.09 -18.36 -19.31
CA VAL A 2 10.65 -18.36 -18.94
C VAL A 2 10.40 -18.84 -17.50
N THR A 3 11.03 -19.93 -17.06
CA THR A 3 10.85 -20.47 -15.70
C THR A 3 11.34 -19.51 -14.61
N PHE A 4 12.46 -18.82 -14.85
CA PHE A 4 13.00 -17.84 -13.89
C PHE A 4 12.08 -16.63 -13.75
N LEU A 5 11.63 -16.05 -14.87
CA LEU A 5 10.71 -14.90 -14.85
C LEU A 5 9.35 -15.28 -14.25
N GLY A 6 8.88 -16.51 -14.50
CA GLY A 6 7.68 -17.04 -13.85
C GLY A 6 7.81 -17.15 -12.33
N LEU A 7 8.96 -17.59 -11.82
CA LEU A 7 9.20 -17.60 -10.37
C LEU A 7 9.25 -16.18 -9.79
N VAL A 8 9.89 -15.24 -10.48
CA VAL A 8 9.94 -13.83 -10.06
C VAL A 8 8.54 -13.22 -10.00
N SER A 9 7.67 -13.48 -10.98
CA SER A 9 6.29 -12.96 -10.98
C SER A 9 5.42 -13.58 -9.89
N ILE A 10 5.61 -14.87 -9.58
CA ILE A 10 4.96 -15.52 -8.45
C ILE A 10 5.38 -14.87 -7.13
N VAL A 11 6.69 -14.68 -6.92
CA VAL A 11 7.21 -14.03 -5.70
C VAL A 11 6.68 -12.59 -5.59
N GLN A 12 6.62 -11.85 -6.69
CA GLN A 12 6.05 -10.51 -6.72
C GLN A 12 4.57 -10.52 -6.31
N THR A 13 3.77 -11.44 -6.86
CA THR A 13 2.35 -11.60 -6.55
C THR A 13 2.12 -11.89 -5.07
N LEU A 14 2.89 -12.83 -4.51
CA LEU A 14 2.84 -13.14 -3.07
C LEU A 14 3.25 -11.95 -2.21
N SER A 15 4.25 -11.18 -2.65
CA SER A 15 4.71 -9.99 -1.93
C SER A 15 3.69 -8.86 -1.95
N ILE A 16 3.00 -8.65 -3.08
CA ILE A 16 1.88 -7.71 -3.19
C ILE A 16 0.75 -8.13 -2.25
N ALA A 17 0.36 -9.41 -2.27
CA ALA A 17 -0.70 -9.93 -1.40
C ALA A 17 -0.35 -9.77 0.09
N LEU A 18 0.89 -10.08 0.48
CA LEU A 18 1.40 -9.87 1.84
C LEU A 18 1.35 -8.38 2.23
N GLY A 19 1.77 -7.50 1.32
CA GLY A 19 1.76 -6.06 1.51
C GLY A 19 0.35 -5.47 1.66
N VAL A 20 -0.60 -5.90 0.83
CA VAL A 20 -2.01 -5.49 0.93
C VAL A 20 -2.60 -5.94 2.26
N GLY A 21 -2.47 -7.22 2.61
CA GLY A 21 -3.03 -7.75 3.86
C GLY A 21 -2.43 -7.10 5.10
N SER A 22 -1.10 -6.95 5.15
CA SER A 22 -0.43 -6.25 6.25
C SER A 22 -0.76 -4.75 6.30
N SER A 23 -1.02 -4.10 5.17
CA SER A 23 -1.50 -2.71 5.14
C SER A 23 -2.89 -2.58 5.74
N THR A 24 -3.79 -3.53 5.50
CA THR A 24 -5.12 -3.55 6.13
C THR A 24 -4.97 -3.69 7.65
N LEU A 25 -4.12 -4.61 8.12
CA LEU A 25 -3.83 -4.78 9.54
C LEU A 25 -3.19 -3.53 10.15
N ALA A 26 -2.32 -2.82 9.42
CA ALA A 26 -1.71 -1.59 9.90
C ALA A 26 -2.75 -0.49 10.14
N VAL A 27 -3.69 -0.31 9.21
CA VAL A 27 -4.79 0.65 9.37
C VAL A 27 -5.69 0.26 10.53
N ILE A 28 -6.04 -1.03 10.67
CA ILE A 28 -6.87 -1.51 11.79
C ILE A 28 -6.17 -1.25 13.12
N ASN A 29 -4.90 -1.64 13.25
CA ASN A 29 -4.13 -1.44 14.48
C ASN A 29 -4.01 0.06 14.82
N PHE A 30 -3.86 0.91 13.81
CA PHE A 30 -3.85 2.35 13.99
C PHE A 30 -5.20 2.90 14.47
N LEU A 31 -6.32 2.39 13.94
CA LEU A 31 -7.66 2.76 14.40
C LEU A 31 -7.92 2.32 15.85
N VAL A 32 -7.46 1.13 16.23
CA VAL A 32 -7.57 0.62 17.61
C VAL A 32 -6.75 1.50 18.57
N ALA A 33 -5.49 1.79 18.23
CA ALA A 33 -4.62 2.67 19.01
C ALA A 33 -5.21 4.08 19.25
N ILE A 34 -6.00 4.60 18.30
CA ILE A 34 -6.67 5.89 18.41
C ILE A 34 -7.89 5.83 19.35
N LYS A 35 -8.59 4.69 19.40
CA LYS A 35 -9.82 4.55 20.17
C LYS A 35 -9.58 4.78 21.66
N ASP A 36 -8.51 4.21 22.21
CA ASP A 36 -8.32 4.23 23.67
C ASP A 36 -7.35 5.35 24.12
N GLY A 37 -6.82 6.14 23.17
CA GLY A 37 -5.97 7.31 23.42
C GLY A 37 -4.63 7.02 24.10
N LYS A 38 -4.39 5.76 24.47
CA LYS A 38 -3.18 5.22 25.07
C LYS A 38 -2.82 3.99 24.25
N ILE A 39 -1.58 3.95 23.76
CA ILE A 39 -1.03 2.78 23.09
C ILE A 39 -0.39 1.91 24.17
N ASP A 40 -0.96 0.73 24.42
CA ASP A 40 -0.35 -0.21 25.35
C ASP A 40 0.89 -0.88 24.72
N ASP A 41 1.73 -1.52 25.56
CA ASP A 41 2.96 -2.16 25.07
C ASP A 41 2.70 -3.34 24.13
N THR A 42 1.55 -4.00 24.26
CA THR A 42 1.12 -5.11 23.39
C THR A 42 0.71 -4.60 22.01
N GLU A 43 -0.09 -3.53 21.95
CA GLU A 43 -0.49 -2.84 20.73
C GLU A 43 0.73 -2.30 19.99
N ARG A 44 1.66 -1.67 20.72
CA ARG A 44 2.92 -1.18 20.15
C ARG A 44 3.74 -2.32 19.52
N ARG A 45 3.85 -3.46 20.20
CA ARG A 45 4.55 -4.65 19.67
C ARG A 45 3.84 -5.20 18.43
N MET A 46 2.50 -5.31 18.47
CA MET A 46 1.70 -5.79 17.35
C MET A 46 1.84 -4.88 16.12
N MET A 47 1.77 -3.56 16.32
CA MET A 47 2.05 -2.58 15.26
C MET A 47 3.46 -2.75 14.70
N GLY A 48 4.46 -2.93 15.57
CA GLY A 48 5.86 -3.17 15.18
C GLY A 48 6.02 -4.37 14.25
N VAL A 49 5.40 -5.51 14.57
CA VAL A 49 5.44 -6.72 13.74
C VAL A 49 4.83 -6.45 12.36
N VAL A 50 3.66 -5.80 12.31
CA VAL A 50 3.00 -5.46 11.03
C VAL A 50 3.88 -4.55 10.18
N TYR A 51 4.56 -3.56 10.79
CA TYR A 51 5.49 -2.70 10.06
C TYR A 51 6.70 -3.47 9.52
N VAL A 52 7.24 -4.43 10.26
CA VAL A 52 8.34 -5.28 9.76
C VAL A 52 7.88 -6.08 8.55
N VAL A 53 6.71 -6.73 8.62
CA VAL A 53 6.14 -7.49 7.50
C VAL A 53 5.95 -6.58 6.27
N LEU A 54 5.43 -5.37 6.45
CA LEU A 54 5.30 -4.37 5.39
C LEU A 54 6.64 -4.04 4.74
N ARG A 55 7.68 -3.79 5.54
CA ARG A 55 9.02 -3.45 5.02
C ARG A 55 9.65 -4.61 4.25
N VAL A 56 9.47 -5.85 4.72
CA VAL A 56 9.91 -7.04 4.01
C VAL A 56 9.19 -7.16 2.66
N ALA A 57 7.87 -7.01 2.64
CA ALA A 57 7.09 -7.02 1.40
C ALA A 57 7.56 -5.95 0.41
N MET A 58 7.85 -4.73 0.91
CA MET A 58 8.36 -3.62 0.11
C MET A 58 9.70 -3.93 -0.57
N VAL A 59 10.66 -4.49 0.18
CA VAL A 59 11.98 -4.81 -0.39
C VAL A 59 11.85 -5.89 -1.46
N ILE A 60 11.05 -6.94 -1.21
CA ILE A 60 10.87 -8.03 -2.17
C ILE A 60 10.14 -7.54 -3.43
N ILE A 61 9.08 -6.72 -3.30
CA ILE A 61 8.38 -6.17 -4.47
C ILE A 61 9.27 -5.24 -5.29
N LEU A 62 10.15 -4.47 -4.66
CA LEU A 62 11.10 -3.60 -5.37
C LEU A 62 12.07 -4.44 -6.22
N ILE A 63 12.70 -5.46 -5.61
CA ILE A 63 13.66 -6.34 -6.30
C ILE A 63 12.98 -7.07 -7.47
N THR A 64 11.82 -7.68 -7.21
CA THR A 64 11.09 -8.42 -8.25
C THR A 64 10.61 -7.53 -9.39
N THR A 65 10.16 -6.29 -9.08
CA THR A 65 9.77 -5.33 -10.12
C THR A 65 10.95 -4.88 -10.98
N ILE A 66 12.12 -4.62 -10.37
CA ILE A 66 13.33 -4.29 -11.11
C ILE A 66 13.72 -5.44 -12.06
N LEU A 67 13.68 -6.68 -11.58
CA LEU A 67 14.00 -7.85 -12.42
C LEU A 67 13.05 -8.01 -13.60
N LEU A 68 11.73 -7.86 -13.39
CA LEU A 68 10.73 -7.99 -14.45
C LEU A 68 10.84 -6.87 -15.48
N ILE A 69 11.01 -5.63 -15.05
CA ILE A 69 11.17 -4.49 -15.96
C ILE A 69 12.50 -4.55 -16.72
N SER A 70 13.57 -5.02 -16.08
CA SER A 70 14.84 -5.24 -16.77
C SER A 70 14.70 -6.30 -17.87
N ALA A 71 13.89 -7.34 -17.65
CA ALA A 71 13.58 -8.34 -18.65
C ALA A 71 12.74 -7.75 -19.81
N GLU A 72 11.71 -6.96 -19.51
CA GLU A 72 10.91 -6.25 -20.53
C GLU A 72 11.81 -5.34 -21.39
N TYR A 73 12.65 -4.54 -20.74
CA TYR A 73 13.58 -3.64 -21.42
C TYR A 73 14.59 -4.39 -22.29
N SER A 74 15.12 -5.54 -21.84
CA SER A 74 16.06 -6.33 -22.64
C SER A 74 15.42 -6.90 -23.93
N SER A 75 14.10 -7.11 -23.92
CA SER A 75 13.38 -7.74 -25.03
C SER A 75 12.95 -6.77 -26.13
N ALA A 76 12.53 -5.55 -25.76
CA ALA A 76 11.92 -4.59 -26.67
C ALA A 76 12.40 -3.14 -26.46
N GLY A 77 13.42 -2.93 -25.61
CA GLY A 77 13.92 -1.60 -25.25
C GLY A 77 12.85 -0.73 -24.59
N PHE A 78 12.91 0.58 -24.83
CA PHE A 78 11.91 1.53 -24.33
C PHE A 78 10.50 1.30 -24.91
N ALA A 79 10.39 0.71 -26.10
CA ALA A 79 9.10 0.37 -26.69
C ALA A 79 8.37 -0.75 -25.91
N GLY A 80 9.10 -1.53 -25.11
CA GLY A 80 8.52 -2.55 -24.23
C GLY A 80 7.90 -2.00 -22.94
N LEU A 81 8.18 -0.74 -22.56
CA LEU A 81 7.65 -0.15 -21.33
C LEU A 81 6.19 0.24 -21.53
N SER A 82 5.30 -0.65 -21.09
CA SER A 82 3.86 -0.43 -21.11
C SER A 82 3.41 0.58 -20.05
N ALA A 83 2.21 1.15 -20.25
CA ALA A 83 1.57 1.99 -19.23
C ALA A 83 1.35 1.23 -17.91
N PHE A 84 1.19 -0.09 -17.97
CA PHE A 84 1.11 -0.96 -16.80
C PHE A 84 2.42 -0.95 -16.00
N SER A 85 3.55 -1.22 -16.66
CA SER A 85 4.88 -1.25 -16.02
C SER A 85 5.24 0.13 -15.42
N LEU A 86 4.94 1.21 -16.15
CA LEU A 86 5.14 2.58 -15.66
C LEU A 86 4.21 2.91 -14.49
N GLY A 87 2.95 2.48 -14.53
CA GLY A 87 1.99 2.67 -13.45
C GLY A 87 2.40 1.94 -12.17
N GLN A 88 2.92 0.72 -12.30
CA GLN A 88 3.46 -0.05 -11.19
C GLN A 88 4.70 0.63 -10.57
N LEU A 89 5.63 1.13 -11.39
CA LEU A 89 6.79 1.89 -10.92
C LEU A 89 6.38 3.17 -10.19
N LEU A 90 5.43 3.93 -10.75
CA LEU A 90 4.94 5.15 -10.12
C LEU A 90 4.29 4.85 -8.77
N THR A 91 3.47 3.80 -8.70
CA THR A 91 2.81 3.38 -7.45
C THR A 91 3.84 2.96 -6.41
N LEU A 92 4.85 2.18 -6.80
CA LEU A 92 5.95 1.78 -5.92
C LEU A 92 6.74 2.99 -5.42
N PHE A 93 7.04 3.93 -6.30
CA PHE A 93 7.75 5.15 -5.95
C PHE A 93 6.99 5.96 -4.89
N VAL A 94 5.68 6.17 -5.09
CA VAL A 94 4.82 6.85 -4.10
C VAL A 94 4.77 6.08 -2.78
N LEU A 95 4.62 4.77 -2.85
CA LEU A 95 4.56 3.88 -1.68
C LEU A 95 5.86 3.92 -0.85
N PHE A 96 7.02 3.88 -1.51
CA PHE A 96 8.32 3.98 -0.85
C PHE A 96 8.57 5.38 -0.28
N THR A 97 8.22 6.43 -1.02
CA THR A 97 8.38 7.81 -0.56
C THR A 97 7.53 8.05 0.68
N ASN A 98 6.26 7.64 0.67
CA ASN A 98 5.37 7.75 1.82
C ASN A 98 5.92 6.99 3.03
N ALA A 99 6.37 5.75 2.83
CA ALA A 99 6.97 4.92 3.86
C ALA A 99 8.20 5.56 4.50
N MET A 100 9.10 6.14 3.70
CA MET A 100 10.30 6.83 4.18
C MET A 100 9.93 8.10 4.97
N LEU A 101 8.99 8.91 4.47
CA LEU A 101 8.50 10.10 5.17
C LEU A 101 7.83 9.77 6.50
N MET A 102 7.08 8.65 6.57
CA MET A 102 6.51 8.16 7.82
C MET A 102 7.58 7.71 8.82
N THR A 103 8.62 6.98 8.36
CA THR A 103 9.73 6.57 9.23
C THR A 103 10.56 7.77 9.72
N ALA A 104 10.71 8.79 8.89
CA ALA A 104 11.33 10.06 9.28
C ALA A 104 10.43 10.95 10.16
N HIS A 105 9.20 10.52 10.46
CA HIS A 105 8.19 11.30 11.19
C HIS A 105 7.85 12.65 10.54
N LEU A 106 8.05 12.78 9.23
CA LEU A 106 7.76 13.99 8.44
C LEU A 106 6.34 13.98 7.86
N MET A 107 5.71 12.80 7.79
CA MET A 107 4.37 12.65 7.22
C MET A 107 3.27 12.90 8.25
N SER A 108 2.29 13.73 7.91
CA SER A 108 1.11 13.94 8.74
C SER A 108 0.26 12.67 8.84
N THR A 109 -0.31 12.44 10.02
CA THR A 109 -1.20 11.30 10.33
C THR A 109 -2.50 11.32 9.51
N THR A 110 -2.86 12.46 8.91
CA THR A 110 -4.01 12.61 8.00
C THR A 110 -3.78 11.98 6.62
N PHE A 111 -2.52 11.94 6.16
CA PHE A 111 -2.20 11.51 4.79
C PHE A 111 -1.45 10.18 4.76
N GLY A 112 -0.49 9.98 5.66
CA GLY A 112 0.41 8.84 5.64
C GLY A 112 -0.31 7.47 5.58
N PRO A 113 -1.23 7.18 6.52
CA PRO A 113 -1.97 5.92 6.53
C PRO A 113 -2.83 5.71 5.26
N GLY A 114 -3.50 6.76 4.80
CA GLY A 114 -4.34 6.73 3.59
C GLY A 114 -3.54 6.49 2.32
N LEU A 115 -2.40 7.17 2.16
CA LEU A 115 -1.48 6.96 1.03
C LEU A 115 -0.87 5.56 1.03
N GLN A 116 -0.50 5.05 2.20
CA GLN A 116 0.06 3.72 2.35
C GLN A 116 -0.96 2.66 1.91
N ALA A 117 -2.18 2.72 2.47
CA ALA A 117 -3.26 1.81 2.11
C ALA A 117 -3.63 1.94 0.63
N GLY A 118 -3.87 3.17 0.15
CA GLY A 118 -4.24 3.44 -1.23
C GLY A 118 -3.22 2.84 -2.22
N SER A 119 -1.93 3.06 -2.00
CA SER A 119 -0.87 2.57 -2.89
C SER A 119 -0.73 1.05 -2.87
N TRP A 120 -0.87 0.39 -1.71
CA TRP A 120 -0.89 -1.07 -1.64
C TRP A 120 -2.07 -1.66 -2.40
N TYR A 121 -3.28 -1.12 -2.20
CA TYR A 121 -4.45 -1.58 -2.93
C TYR A 121 -4.35 -1.30 -4.43
N THR A 122 -3.70 -0.21 -4.86
CA THR A 122 -3.40 0.01 -6.28
C THR A 122 -2.52 -1.09 -6.86
N LEU A 123 -1.48 -1.54 -6.16
CA LEU A 123 -0.65 -2.68 -6.60
C LEU A 123 -1.47 -3.97 -6.70
N GLY A 124 -2.36 -4.22 -5.74
CA GLY A 124 -3.28 -5.35 -5.77
C GLY A 124 -4.26 -5.28 -6.96
N ILE A 125 -4.79 -4.10 -7.25
CA ILE A 125 -5.68 -3.87 -8.40
C ILE A 125 -4.92 -4.07 -9.71
N LEU A 126 -3.70 -3.55 -9.84
CA LEU A 126 -2.88 -3.77 -11.03
C LEU A 126 -2.62 -5.26 -11.25
N LEU A 127 -2.31 -6.02 -10.19
CA LEU A 127 -2.16 -7.47 -10.28
C LEU A 127 -3.46 -8.17 -10.73
N ALA A 128 -4.61 -7.75 -10.21
CA ALA A 128 -5.91 -8.28 -10.63
C ALA A 128 -6.21 -7.96 -12.10
N LEU A 129 -5.93 -6.74 -12.55
CA LEU A 129 -6.06 -6.31 -13.95
C LEU A 129 -5.15 -7.12 -14.88
N ASN A 130 -3.91 -7.41 -14.46
CA ASN A 130 -2.99 -8.26 -15.20
C ASN A 130 -3.55 -9.69 -15.39
N THR A 131 -4.15 -10.24 -14.33
CA THR A 131 -4.73 -11.59 -14.34
C THR A 131 -5.88 -11.73 -15.34
N ILE A 132 -6.69 -10.69 -15.51
CA ILE A 132 -7.81 -10.67 -16.49
C ILE A 132 -7.37 -10.15 -17.87
N GLY A 133 -6.07 -9.88 -18.08
CA GLY A 133 -5.53 -9.40 -19.35
C GLY A 133 -5.82 -7.92 -19.66
N TRP A 134 -6.29 -7.14 -18.68
CA TRP A 134 -6.65 -5.72 -18.83
C TRP A 134 -5.45 -4.81 -18.51
N THR A 135 -4.38 -4.94 -19.29
CA THR A 135 -3.14 -4.15 -19.13
C THR A 135 -3.00 -3.03 -20.15
N ASN A 136 -3.85 -3.01 -21.18
CA ASN A 136 -3.83 -2.04 -22.27
C ASN A 136 -4.67 -0.79 -21.93
N PHE A 137 -4.15 0.05 -21.04
CA PHE A 137 -4.74 1.35 -20.74
C PHE A 137 -3.75 2.48 -21.01
N LEU A 138 -4.26 3.70 -21.22
CA LEU A 138 -3.40 4.88 -21.35
C LEU A 138 -2.80 5.25 -19.98
N PHE A 139 -1.53 5.66 -19.98
CA PHE A 139 -0.85 6.08 -18.75
C PHE A 139 -1.54 7.28 -18.09
N THR A 140 -2.12 8.20 -18.87
CA THR A 140 -2.91 9.32 -18.34
C THR A 140 -4.17 8.83 -17.60
N THR A 141 -4.87 7.84 -18.15
CA THR A 141 -6.03 7.22 -17.49
C THR A 141 -5.62 6.58 -16.17
N PHE A 142 -4.46 5.92 -16.15
CA PHE A 142 -3.87 5.39 -14.91
C PHE A 142 -3.62 6.49 -13.88
N ILE A 143 -2.94 7.58 -14.24
CA ILE A 143 -2.65 8.68 -13.30
C ILE A 143 -3.94 9.27 -12.73
N LEU A 144 -4.93 9.58 -13.56
CA LEU A 144 -6.19 10.16 -13.10
C LEU A 144 -6.94 9.21 -12.16
N SER A 145 -6.97 7.92 -12.51
CA SER A 145 -7.60 6.88 -11.67
C SER A 145 -6.84 6.71 -10.35
N TYR A 146 -5.51 6.74 -10.39
CA TYR A 146 -4.66 6.59 -9.21
C TYR A 146 -4.79 7.78 -8.27
N VAL A 147 -4.76 9.02 -8.78
CA VAL A 147 -4.98 10.23 -7.97
C VAL A 147 -6.39 10.21 -7.34
N THR A 148 -7.41 9.87 -8.13
CA THR A 148 -8.79 9.73 -7.61
C THR A 148 -8.85 8.69 -6.51
N TRP A 149 -8.21 7.53 -6.72
CA TRP A 149 -8.14 6.46 -5.73
C TRP A 149 -7.41 6.88 -4.45
N LEU A 150 -6.29 7.61 -4.56
CA LEU A 150 -5.57 8.12 -3.38
C LEU A 150 -6.43 9.10 -2.58
N ILE A 151 -7.15 10.01 -3.24
CA ILE A 151 -8.08 10.94 -2.58
C ILE A 151 -9.17 10.14 -1.84
N LEU A 152 -9.75 9.13 -2.49
CA LEU A 152 -10.74 8.26 -1.87
C LEU A 152 -10.17 7.47 -0.69
N ALA A 153 -8.99 6.86 -0.83
CA ALA A 153 -8.35 6.09 0.22
C ALA A 153 -8.03 6.96 1.45
N ILE A 154 -7.49 8.17 1.22
CA ILE A 154 -7.25 9.16 2.27
C ILE A 154 -8.57 9.55 2.95
N GLY A 155 -9.60 9.85 2.15
CA GLY A 155 -10.93 10.20 2.66
C GLY A 155 -11.55 9.10 3.52
N ILE A 156 -11.51 7.85 3.05
CA ILE A 156 -12.03 6.67 3.78
C ILE A 156 -11.27 6.48 5.09
N VAL A 157 -9.93 6.48 5.06
CA VAL A 157 -9.14 6.27 6.28
C VAL A 157 -9.37 7.40 7.29
N ASN A 158 -9.46 8.65 6.83
CA ASN A 158 -9.78 9.80 7.70
C ASN A 158 -11.19 9.72 8.28
N LEU A 159 -12.18 9.31 7.49
CA LEU A 159 -13.55 9.09 7.95
C LEU A 159 -13.59 8.01 9.04
N LEU A 160 -12.90 6.88 8.83
CA LEU A 160 -12.81 5.80 9.80
C LEU A 160 -12.14 6.26 11.10
N MET A 161 -11.07 7.06 11.00
CA MET A 161 -10.42 7.65 12.18
C MET A 161 -11.35 8.60 12.94
N PHE A 162 -12.10 9.44 12.23
CA PHE A 162 -13.07 10.34 12.84
C PHE A 162 -14.15 9.57 13.59
N TYR A 163 -14.73 8.54 12.94
CA TYR A 163 -15.74 7.69 13.56
C TYR A 163 -15.23 6.93 14.79
N ALA A 164 -14.01 6.38 14.72
CA ALA A 164 -13.38 5.69 15.85
C ALA A 164 -13.19 6.62 17.06
N LYS A 165 -12.74 7.87 16.83
CA LYS A 165 -12.58 8.89 17.87
C LYS A 165 -13.90 9.29 18.51
N GLU A 166 -14.96 9.51 17.71
CA GLU A 166 -16.27 9.89 18.25
C GLU A 166 -16.90 8.77 19.08
N LYS A 167 -16.77 7.52 18.65
CA LYS A 167 -17.26 6.37 19.41
C LYS A 167 -16.54 6.21 20.75
N ALA A 168 -15.22 6.44 20.78
CA ALA A 168 -14.43 6.39 22.00
C ALA A 168 -14.90 7.43 23.04
N LYS A 169 -15.17 8.67 22.60
CA LYS A 169 -15.69 9.73 23.49
C LYS A 169 -17.03 9.36 24.11
N ARG A 170 -17.97 8.81 23.32
CA ARG A 170 -19.31 8.43 23.81
C ARG A 170 -19.24 7.33 24.87
N GLY A 171 -18.37 6.33 24.69
CA GLY A 171 -18.20 5.25 25.65
C GLY A 171 -17.64 5.70 27.01
N GLN A 172 -16.82 6.75 27.05
CA GLN A 172 -16.31 7.32 28.30
C GLN A 172 -17.39 8.04 29.10
N VAL A 173 -18.35 8.70 28.42
CA VAL A 173 -19.46 9.42 29.08
C VAL A 173 -20.43 8.47 29.80
N GLU A 174 -20.61 7.24 29.29
CA GLU A 174 -21.48 6.23 29.90
C GLU A 174 -20.84 5.50 31.10
N THR A 175 -19.50 5.47 31.19
CA THR A 175 -18.79 4.85 32.33
C THR A 175 -18.60 5.79 33.52
N ASP A 176 -18.70 7.10 33.29
CA ASP A 176 -18.51 8.13 34.31
C ASP A 176 -19.83 8.60 34.97
N SER A 177 -20.98 8.08 34.52
CA SER A 177 -22.34 8.36 35.02
C SER A 177 -22.88 7.25 35.92
#